data_AF-A0A4Q4CYS4-F1
#
_entry.id   AF-A0A4Q4CYS4-F1
#
_cell.length_a   1.000
_cell.length_b   1.000
_cell.length_c   1.000
_cell.angle_alpha   90.00
_cell.angle_beta   90.00
_cell.angle_gamma   90.00
#
_symmetry.space_group_name_H-M   'P 1'
#
loop_
_entity.id
_entity.type
_entity.pdbx_description
1 polymer ?
#
loop_
_entity_poly.entity_id
_entity_poly.type
_entity_poly.pdbx_seq_one_letter_code
_entity_poly.pdbx_strand_id
1 'polypeptide(L)'
;MRPARPPRFRQAVPGFWLAFGVPYIGCAGLGLIQLRGDATAGLVNVLFLFLVVWSSDIGAYLAGRRFGGPKLAPAISPNKTWSGAAGG
;
A
#
# COMPACT_ATOMS: atom_id res chain seq x y z
N MET A 1 43.25 5.93 -13.94
CA MET A 1 42.05 6.77 -13.71
C MET A 1 40.82 6.01 -14.18
N ARG A 2 39.82 5.76 -13.32
CA ARG A 2 38.56 5.08 -13.70
C ARG A 2 37.52 6.15 -14.09
N PRO A 3 36.77 6.00 -15.19
CA PRO A 3 35.72 6.94 -15.56
C PRO A 3 34.55 6.91 -14.55
N ALA A 4 34.01 8.07 -14.23
CA ALA A 4 32.83 8.22 -13.39
C ALA A 4 31.59 7.63 -14.09
N ARG A 5 30.80 6.82 -13.38
CA ARG A 5 29.54 6.28 -13.91
C ARG A 5 28.49 7.39 -14.01
N PRO A 6 27.78 7.53 -15.15
CA PRO A 6 26.71 8.50 -15.27
C PRO A 6 25.52 8.11 -14.37
N PRO A 7 24.74 9.10 -13.91
CA PRO A 7 23.63 8.83 -13.02
C PRO A 7 22.42 8.21 -13.74
N ARG A 8 21.81 7.19 -13.13
CA ARG A 8 20.58 6.53 -13.61
C ARG A 8 19.34 7.32 -13.20
N PHE A 9 18.99 8.41 -13.88
CA PHE A 9 17.84 9.27 -13.52
C PHE A 9 16.62 9.19 -14.44
N ARG A 10 16.46 8.13 -15.25
CA ARG A 10 15.20 7.95 -16.01
C ARG A 10 14.92 6.47 -16.27
N GLN A 11 14.32 5.80 -15.29
CA GLN A 11 13.62 4.54 -15.58
C GLN A 11 12.30 4.94 -16.24
N ALA A 12 12.17 4.73 -17.55
CA ALA A 12 10.87 4.82 -18.19
C ALA A 12 9.97 3.74 -17.57
N VAL A 13 8.86 4.14 -16.96
CA VAL A 13 7.85 3.18 -16.48
C VAL A 13 7.37 2.37 -17.68
N PRO A 14 7.61 1.04 -17.73
CA PRO A 14 7.18 0.24 -18.86
C PRO A 14 5.65 0.36 -19.04
N GLY A 15 5.16 0.51 -20.27
CA GLY A 15 3.74 0.77 -20.55
C GLY A 15 2.78 -0.26 -19.95
N PHE A 16 3.25 -1.50 -19.77
CA PHE A 16 2.56 -2.54 -19.01
C PHE A 16 2.15 -2.09 -17.60
N TRP A 17 3.04 -1.44 -16.84
CA TRP A 17 2.73 -0.96 -15.49
C TRP A 17 1.66 0.13 -15.47
N LEU A 18 1.60 0.95 -16.52
CA LEU A 18 0.55 1.96 -16.66
C LEU A 18 -0.80 1.31 -16.95
N ALA A 19 -0.83 0.27 -17.80
CA ALA A 19 -2.05 -0.45 -18.14
C ALA A 19 -2.75 -1.08 -16.92
N PHE A 20 -2.00 -1.51 -15.91
CA PHE A 20 -2.57 -2.05 -14.66
C PHE A 20 -2.68 -0.99 -13.56
N GLY A 21 -1.72 -0.07 -13.46
CA GLY A 21 -1.69 0.94 -12.41
C GLY A 21 -2.83 1.95 -12.52
N VAL A 22 -3.17 2.39 -13.74
CA VAL A 22 -4.23 3.39 -13.95
C VAL A 22 -5.61 2.85 -13.57
N PRO A 23 -6.06 1.66 -14.04
CA PRO A 23 -7.33 1.09 -13.58
C PRO A 23 -7.34 0.82 -12.08
N TYR A 24 -6.23 0.34 -11.50
CA TYR A 24 -6.15 0.06 -10.07
C TYR A 24 -6.39 1.31 -9.21
N ILE A 25 -5.68 2.40 -9.51
CA ILE A 25 -5.86 3.68 -8.79
C ILE A 25 -7.24 4.29 -9.10
N GLY A 26 -7.69 4.18 -10.35
CA GLY A 26 -8.99 4.67 -10.80
C GLY A 26 -10.15 4.00 -10.05
N CYS A 27 -10.13 2.66 -9.93
CA CYS A 27 -11.13 1.91 -9.17
C CYS A 27 -11.18 2.33 -7.70
N ALA A 28 -10.02 2.54 -7.06
CA ALA A 28 -9.96 3.01 -5.68
C ALA A 28 -10.57 4.42 -5.52
N GLY A 29 -10.25 5.34 -6.44
CA GLY A 29 -10.80 6.69 -6.45
C GLY A 29 -12.32 6.72 -6.71
N LEU A 30 -12.80 5.90 -7.66
CA LEU A 30 -14.23 5.76 -7.94
C LEU A 30 -14.98 5.19 -6.72
N GLY A 31 -14.40 4.19 -6.04
CA GLY A 31 -14.96 3.66 -4.80
C GLY A 31 -15.14 4.74 -3.73
N LEU A 32 -14.15 5.62 -3.57
CA LEU A 32 -14.22 6.73 -2.62
C LEU A 32 -15.29 7.78 -2.99
N ILE A 33 -15.42 8.10 -4.28
CA ILE A 33 -16.45 9.01 -4.80
C ILE A 33 -17.86 8.44 -4.54
N GLN A 34 -18.05 7.15 -4.84
CA GLN A 34 -19.32 6.46 -4.59
C GLN A 34 -19.67 6.45 -3.10
N LEU A 35 -18.69 6.13 -2.25
CA LEU A 35 -18.89 6.12 -0.80
C LEU A 35 -19.24 7.50 -0.25
N ARG A 36 -18.65 8.56 -0.81
CA ARG A 36 -18.96 9.95 -0.44
C ARG A 36 -20.32 10.42 -0.97
N GLY A 37 -20.78 9.87 -2.09
CA GLY A 37 -22.05 10.22 -2.74
C GLY A 37 -23.29 9.70 -2.02
N ASP A 38 -23.14 8.85 -1.01
CA ASP A 38 -24.24 8.34 -0.19
C ASP A 38 -24.94 9.48 0.58
N ALA A 39 -26.23 9.65 0.31
CA ALA A 39 -27.07 10.71 0.85
C ALA A 39 -27.31 10.62 2.37
N THR A 40 -27.11 9.44 2.97
CA THR A 40 -27.42 9.22 4.38
C THR A 40 -26.21 9.41 5.29
N ALA A 41 -25.06 8.86 4.90
CA ALA A 41 -23.89 8.79 5.76
C ALA A 41 -22.55 8.91 4.99
N GLY A 42 -22.52 9.51 3.80
CA GLY A 42 -21.33 9.46 2.93
C GLY A 42 -20.04 9.96 3.58
N LEU A 43 -20.08 11.03 4.38
CA LEU A 43 -18.90 11.49 5.13
C LEU A 43 -18.46 10.49 6.21
N VAL A 44 -19.42 9.92 6.95
CA VAL A 44 -19.15 8.97 8.03
C VAL A 44 -18.55 7.68 7.45
N ASN A 45 -19.09 7.18 6.34
CA ASN A 45 -18.59 5.98 5.67
C ASN A 45 -17.15 6.16 5.19
N VAL A 46 -16.82 7.34 4.64
CA VAL A 46 -15.44 7.67 4.25
C VAL A 46 -14.51 7.68 5.45
N LEU A 47 -14.88 8.37 6.53
CA LEU A 47 -14.06 8.40 7.76
C LEU A 47 -13.89 7.01 8.36
N PHE A 48 -14.95 6.20 8.36
CA PHE A 48 -14.91 4.82 8.82
C PHE A 48 -13.94 3.97 7.99
N LEU A 49 -13.96 4.09 6.67
CA LEU A 49 -13.01 3.41 5.79
C LEU A 49 -11.56 3.80 6.12
N PHE A 50 -11.28 5.09 6.31
CA PHE A 50 -9.94 5.54 6.73
C PHE A 50 -9.53 4.98 8.09
N LEU A 51 -10.44 4.98 9.07
CA LEU A 51 -10.18 4.40 10.39
C LEU A 51 -9.83 2.92 10.29
N VAL A 52 -10.57 2.13 9.52
CA VAL A 52 -10.29 0.70 9.31
C VAL A 52 -8.90 0.49 8.71
N VAL A 53 -8.55 1.23 7.65
CA VAL A 53 -7.23 1.14 7.00
C VAL A 53 -6.11 1.50 7.97
N TRP A 54 -6.25 2.61 8.70
CA TRP A 54 -5.25 3.02 9.68
C TRP A 54 -5.12 2.03 10.83
N SER A 55 -6.24 1.51 11.34
CA SER A 55 -6.22 0.48 12.38
C SER A 55 -5.56 -0.80 11.91
N SER A 56 -5.81 -1.25 10.67
CA SER A 56 -5.13 -2.40 10.05
C SER A 56 -3.62 -2.15 9.95
N ASP A 57 -3.18 -1.00 9.46
CA ASP A 57 -1.74 -0.67 9.35
C ASP A 57 -1.05 -0.63 10.71
N ILE A 58 -1.71 -0.05 11.72
CA ILE A 58 -1.22 -0.02 13.10
C ILE A 58 -1.18 -1.44 13.68
N GLY A 59 -2.24 -2.24 13.46
CA GLY A 59 -2.33 -3.62 13.91
C GLY A 59 -1.21 -4.49 13.33
N ALA A 60 -0.99 -4.40 12.02
CA ALA A 60 0.10 -5.07 11.31
C ALA A 60 1.48 -4.66 11.85
N TYR A 61 1.69 -3.37 12.11
CA TYR A 61 2.93 -2.87 12.70
C TYR A 61 3.15 -3.40 14.13
N LEU A 62 2.12 -3.33 14.98
CA LEU A 62 2.19 -3.79 16.37
C LEU A 62 2.37 -5.30 16.44
N ALA A 63 1.65 -6.08 15.63
CA ALA A 63 1.77 -7.52 15.57
C ALA A 63 3.15 -7.96 15.04
N GLY A 64 3.63 -7.32 13.96
CA GLY A 64 4.96 -7.57 13.42
C GLY A 64 6.08 -7.23 14.42
N ARG A 65 5.93 -6.14 15.18
CA ARG A 65 6.90 -5.72 16.20
C ARG A 65 6.85 -6.56 17.47
N ARG A 66 5.67 -7.02 17.91
CA ARG A 66 5.48 -7.67 19.21
C ARG A 66 5.64 -9.19 19.17
N PHE A 67 5.18 -9.85 18.11
CA PHE A 67 5.26 -11.31 18.01
C PHE A 67 6.53 -11.78 17.33
N GLY A 68 7.13 -10.97 16.45
CA GLY A 68 8.24 -11.43 15.60
C GLY A 68 7.84 -12.67 14.80
N GLY A 69 8.71 -13.19 13.93
CA GLY A 69 8.40 -14.40 13.18
C GLY A 69 9.15 -14.51 11.84
N PRO A 70 8.98 -15.64 11.13
CA PRO A 70 9.64 -15.85 9.84
C PRO A 70 9.27 -14.74 8.86
N LYS A 71 10.28 -14.27 8.11
CA LYS A 71 10.13 -13.20 7.12
C LYS A 71 9.25 -13.69 5.97
N LEU A 72 8.24 -12.89 5.60
CA LEU A 72 7.28 -13.22 4.55
C LEU A 72 7.94 -13.24 3.17
N ALA A 73 8.82 -12.28 2.90
CA ALA A 73 9.47 -12.12 1.60
C ALA A 73 10.91 -11.57 1.76
N PRO A 74 11.88 -12.38 2.22
CA PRO A 74 13.25 -11.91 2.48
C PRO A 74 13.94 -11.34 1.23
N ALA A 75 13.58 -11.83 0.04
CA ALA A 75 14.16 -11.40 -1.24
C ALA A 75 13.58 -10.08 -1.79
N ILE A 76 12.37 -9.67 -1.36
CA ILE A 76 11.66 -8.49 -1.90
C ILE A 76 11.57 -7.38 -0.84
N SER A 77 11.40 -7.73 0.44
CA SER A 77 11.37 -6.78 1.55
C SER A 77 11.92 -7.40 2.84
N PRO A 78 13.11 -6.99 3.31
CA PRO A 78 13.77 -7.60 4.47
C PRO A 78 13.04 -7.39 5.81
N ASN A 79 12.04 -6.50 5.85
CA ASN A 79 11.32 -6.08 7.06
C ASN A 79 9.88 -6.64 7.17
N LYS A 80 9.36 -7.39 6.18
CA LYS A 80 8.00 -7.98 6.27
C LYS A 80 8.03 -9.34 6.98
N THR A 81 7.24 -9.51 8.05
CA THR A 81 7.07 -10.77 8.80
C THR A 81 5.67 -11.37 8.59
N TRP A 82 5.54 -12.69 8.67
CA TRP A 82 4.23 -13.38 8.61
C TRP A 82 3.27 -12.91 9.72
N SER A 83 3.80 -12.63 10.90
CA SER A 83 3.03 -12.11 12.04
C SER A 83 2.47 -10.71 11.82
N GLY A 84 3.16 -9.86 11.03
CA GLY A 84 2.64 -8.56 10.64
C GLY A 84 1.48 -8.65 9.65
N ALA A 85 1.48 -9.65 8.77
CA ALA A 85 0.41 -9.85 7.79
C ALA A 85 -0.89 -10.38 8.42
N ALA A 86 -0.80 -11.13 9.52
CA ALA A 86 -1.96 -11.65 10.25
C ALA A 86 -2.57 -10.66 11.26
N GLY A 87 -1.86 -9.56 11.56
CA GLY A 87 -2.30 -8.55 12.54
C GLY A 87 -2.97 -7.32 11.92
N GLY A 88 -3.00 -7.22 10.60
CA GLY A 88 -3.75 -6.21 9.84
C GLY A 88 -5.12 -6.74 9.43
#